data_AF-A0A9P5C2T8-F1
#
_entry.id   AF-A0A9P5C2T8-F1
#
_cell.length_a   1.000
_cell.length_b   1.000
_cell.length_c   1.000
_cell.angle_alpha   90.00
_cell.angle_beta   90.00
_cell.angle_gamma   90.00
#
_symmetry.space_group_name_H-M   'P 1'
#
loop_
_entity.id
_entity.type
_entity.pdbx_description
1 polymer ?
#
loop_
_entity_poly.entity_id
_entity_poly.type
_entity_poly.pdbx_seq_one_letter_code
_entity_poly.pdbx_strand_id
1 'polypeptide(L)'
;MKFSAVLASVATFVPAVMACNGHTGGVPKAVGTKTNKSVIEVKAGQVFDGQWYRYDRGSGACGGQGEGDYKDAVFYLHEGATLRNVIIGKNQAEGVHCTGHCTLEFVWWEDVCEDALSIKNDKAGSQTWVIGGGAYHGSDKIIQHNGCGTVNIINFYVEDYGKLYRSCGN
;
A
#
# COMPACT_ATOMS: atom_id res chain seq x y z
N MET A 1 32.50 -44.12 -29.03
CA MET A 1 32.28 -43.77 -27.61
C MET A 1 31.40 -42.53 -27.57
N LYS A 2 30.33 -42.62 -26.78
CA LYS A 2 29.30 -41.59 -26.53
C LYS A 2 29.91 -40.37 -25.84
N PHE A 3 29.30 -39.19 -25.97
CA PHE A 3 28.92 -38.31 -24.84
C PHE A 3 28.15 -37.09 -25.39
N SER A 4 26.82 -37.17 -25.38
CA SER A 4 25.95 -35.99 -25.46
C SER A 4 25.93 -35.32 -24.08
N ALA A 5 26.33 -34.06 -24.01
CA ALA A 5 26.18 -33.25 -22.81
C ALA A 5 24.73 -32.77 -22.72
N VAL A 6 23.98 -33.34 -21.76
CA VAL A 6 22.68 -32.80 -21.34
C VAL A 6 22.98 -31.68 -20.33
N LEU A 7 22.72 -30.44 -20.72
CA LEU A 7 22.68 -29.30 -19.82
C LEU A 7 21.43 -29.44 -18.94
N ALA A 8 21.63 -29.91 -17.70
CA ALA A 8 20.59 -29.87 -16.68
C ALA A 8 20.42 -28.42 -16.21
N SER A 9 19.32 -27.79 -16.59
CA SER A 9 18.85 -26.54 -16.02
C SER A 9 18.52 -26.75 -14.54
N VAL A 10 19.38 -26.24 -13.66
CA VAL A 10 19.11 -26.18 -12.23
C VAL A 10 18.02 -25.13 -12.02
N ALA A 11 16.76 -25.57 -11.94
CA ALA A 11 15.68 -24.75 -11.42
C ALA A 11 16.02 -24.46 -9.95
N THR A 12 16.48 -23.25 -9.67
CA THR A 12 16.66 -22.76 -8.30
C THR A 12 15.28 -22.70 -7.65
N PHE A 13 14.93 -23.75 -6.90
CA PHE A 13 13.81 -23.71 -5.98
C PHE A 13 14.11 -22.63 -4.95
N VAL A 14 13.52 -21.45 -5.12
CA VAL A 14 13.43 -20.46 -4.05
C VAL A 14 12.67 -21.15 -2.92
N PRO A 15 13.25 -21.28 -1.72
CA PRO A 15 12.55 -21.93 -0.62
C PRO A 15 11.29 -21.12 -0.30
N ALA A 16 10.11 -21.75 -0.39
CA ALA A 16 8.82 -21.17 0.04
C ALA A 16 8.81 -20.75 1.54
N VAL A 17 9.89 -21.06 2.27
CA VAL A 17 10.08 -20.77 3.69
C VAL A 17 10.25 -19.28 3.98
N MET A 18 10.49 -18.41 2.99
CA MET A 18 10.43 -16.95 3.20
C MET A 18 9.02 -16.36 3.17
N ALA A 19 7.99 -17.13 2.80
CA ALA A 19 6.63 -16.61 2.67
C ALA A 19 5.87 -16.48 4.01
N CYS A 20 6.42 -16.99 5.13
CA CYS A 20 5.73 -17.03 6.42
C CYS A 20 6.36 -16.15 7.53
N ASN A 21 7.45 -15.43 7.28
CA ASN A 21 7.90 -14.40 8.21
C ASN A 21 7.25 -13.08 7.81
N GLY A 22 5.97 -12.91 8.16
CA GLY A 22 5.41 -11.57 8.26
C GLY A 22 6.35 -10.71 9.11
N HIS A 23 6.67 -9.51 8.65
CA HIS A 23 7.65 -8.64 9.31
C HIS A 23 7.20 -8.35 10.75
N THR A 24 7.83 -8.98 11.74
CA THR A 24 7.52 -8.82 13.17
C THR A 24 8.23 -7.60 13.80
N GLY A 25 8.95 -6.82 12.99
CA GLY A 25 9.76 -5.68 13.44
C GLY A 25 8.99 -4.35 13.58
N GLY A 26 7.68 -4.35 13.30
CA GLY A 26 6.85 -3.15 13.30
C GLY A 26 7.12 -2.23 12.10
N VAL A 27 6.82 -0.94 12.22
CA VAL A 27 7.12 0.02 11.15
C VAL A 27 8.64 0.09 10.92
N PRO A 28 9.13 -0.08 9.68
CA PRO A 28 10.54 0.06 9.37
C PRO A 28 11.08 1.45 9.70
N LYS A 29 12.36 1.54 10.05
CA LYS A 29 13.00 2.84 10.30
C LYS A 29 13.09 3.64 9.01
N ALA A 30 12.38 4.76 8.95
CA ALA A 30 12.45 5.68 7.83
C ALA A 30 13.88 6.23 7.62
N VAL A 31 14.33 6.29 6.37
CA VAL A 31 15.65 6.86 6.00
C VAL A 31 15.65 8.39 6.00
N GLY A 32 14.47 9.00 6.00
CA GLY A 32 14.23 10.44 6.07
C GLY A 32 12.74 10.73 5.89
N THR A 33 12.34 12.00 6.01
CA THR A 33 10.96 12.44 5.81
C THR A 33 10.86 13.39 4.62
N LYS A 34 9.86 13.19 3.76
CA LYS A 34 9.47 14.06 2.65
C LYS A 34 8.06 14.60 2.94
N THR A 35 7.99 15.86 3.32
CA THR A 35 6.72 16.56 3.57
C THR A 35 6.31 17.31 2.32
N ASN A 36 5.13 16.99 1.80
CA ASN A 36 4.63 17.53 0.55
C ASN A 36 3.32 18.31 0.79
N LYS A 37 3.23 19.54 0.28
CA LYS A 37 2.00 20.33 0.38
C LYS A 37 0.90 19.87 -0.59
N SER A 38 1.27 19.12 -1.62
CA SER A 38 0.39 18.59 -2.65
C SER A 38 0.54 17.08 -2.76
N VAL A 39 -0.51 16.42 -3.27
CA VAL A 39 -0.52 14.98 -3.51
C VAL A 39 0.61 14.57 -4.45
N ILE A 40 1.18 13.40 -4.20
CA ILE A 40 2.13 12.77 -5.12
C ILE A 40 1.37 11.84 -6.05
N GLU A 41 1.33 12.19 -7.33
CA GLU A 41 0.66 11.36 -8.33
C GLU A 41 1.62 10.34 -8.94
N VAL A 42 1.22 9.06 -8.94
CA VAL A 42 1.91 7.99 -9.64
C VAL A 42 1.09 7.63 -10.87
N LYS A 43 1.63 7.94 -12.05
CA LYS A 43 0.93 7.78 -13.33
C LYS A 43 0.58 6.32 -13.62
N ALA A 44 -0.39 6.12 -14.51
CA ALA A 44 -0.89 4.80 -14.86
C ALA A 44 0.24 3.85 -15.27
N GLY A 45 0.23 2.63 -14.69
CA GLY A 45 1.24 1.60 -14.91
C GLY A 45 2.66 1.92 -14.42
N GLN A 46 2.90 3.08 -13.79
CA GLN A 46 4.23 3.43 -13.29
C GLN A 46 4.46 2.90 -11.88
N VAL A 47 5.74 2.73 -11.55
CA VAL A 47 6.16 2.33 -10.21
C VAL A 47 6.81 3.52 -9.50
N PHE A 48 6.35 3.79 -8.29
CA PHE A 48 7.02 4.67 -7.35
C PHE A 48 7.67 3.83 -6.25
N ASP A 49 9.00 3.88 -6.18
CA ASP A 49 9.77 3.30 -5.07
C ASP A 49 10.19 4.42 -4.11
N GLY A 50 9.63 4.40 -2.90
CA GLY A 50 9.93 5.39 -1.88
C GLY A 50 11.23 5.12 -1.13
N GLN A 51 11.93 4.01 -1.39
CA GLN A 51 13.22 3.68 -0.78
C GLN A 51 13.23 3.81 0.77
N TRP A 52 12.11 3.47 1.40
CA TRP A 52 11.86 3.59 2.84
C TRP A 52 11.89 5.02 3.39
N TYR A 53 11.64 6.02 2.56
CA TYR A 53 11.33 7.36 3.05
C TYR A 53 9.93 7.40 3.67
N ARG A 54 9.79 8.25 4.69
CA ARG A 54 8.50 8.68 5.22
C ARG A 54 7.92 9.80 4.36
N TYR A 55 6.63 9.75 4.06
CA TYR A 55 5.89 10.75 3.31
C TYR A 55 4.70 11.24 4.13
N ASP A 56 4.47 12.55 4.13
CA ASP A 56 3.33 13.17 4.81
C ASP A 56 2.92 14.52 4.18
N ARG A 57 1.86 15.14 4.71
CA ARG A 57 1.30 16.43 4.29
C ARG A 57 1.67 17.60 5.22
N GLY A 58 2.45 17.34 6.27
CA GLY A 58 2.89 18.31 7.26
C GLY A 58 2.05 18.33 8.53
N SER A 59 2.61 18.95 9.59
CA SER A 59 2.02 18.94 10.93
C SER A 59 0.57 19.44 10.95
N GLY A 60 -0.31 18.67 11.60
CA GLY A 60 -1.73 19.04 11.75
C GLY A 60 -2.58 18.79 10.51
N ALA A 61 -2.05 18.14 9.47
CA ALA A 61 -2.81 17.81 8.27
C ALA A 61 -3.91 16.77 8.54
N CYS A 62 -3.73 15.88 9.53
CA CYS A 62 -4.77 14.94 9.92
C CYS A 62 -5.94 15.66 10.60
N GLY A 63 -7.10 15.66 9.94
CA GLY A 63 -8.36 16.21 10.45
C GLY A 63 -9.22 15.18 11.19
N GLY A 64 -8.71 13.98 11.44
CA GLY A 64 -9.47 12.84 11.95
C GLY A 64 -10.39 12.26 10.87
N GLN A 65 -11.62 11.93 11.24
CA GLN A 65 -12.59 11.21 10.40
C GLN A 65 -13.35 12.11 9.40
N GLY A 66 -12.82 13.29 9.08
CA GLY A 66 -13.42 14.17 8.07
C GLY A 66 -13.00 13.72 6.68
N GLU A 67 -13.96 13.32 5.83
CA GLU A 67 -13.67 12.88 4.47
C GLU A 67 -13.03 14.01 3.63
N GLY A 68 -11.86 13.72 3.06
CA GLY A 68 -11.14 14.59 2.12
C GLY A 68 -11.31 14.18 0.65
N ASP A 69 -10.76 15.01 -0.25
CA ASP A 69 -10.64 14.67 -1.67
C ASP A 69 -9.30 13.97 -1.95
N TYR A 70 -9.14 13.35 -3.12
CA TYR A 70 -7.87 12.70 -3.52
C TYR A 70 -6.67 13.67 -3.48
N LYS A 71 -6.92 14.98 -3.57
CA LYS A 71 -5.88 16.03 -3.48
C LYS A 71 -5.26 16.15 -2.10
N ASP A 72 -5.97 15.67 -1.08
CA ASP A 72 -5.52 15.67 0.30
C ASP A 72 -4.68 14.42 0.62
N ALA A 73 -4.77 13.37 -0.21
CA ALA A 73 -4.00 12.13 -0.04
C ALA A 73 -2.49 12.37 -0.11
N VAL A 74 -1.71 11.54 0.59
CA VAL A 74 -0.24 11.55 0.43
C VAL A 74 0.12 11.08 -0.98
N PHE A 75 -0.51 10.01 -1.44
CA PHE A 75 -0.34 9.48 -2.79
C PHE A 75 -1.67 9.27 -3.50
N TYR A 76 -1.67 9.59 -4.80
CA TYR A 76 -2.75 9.24 -5.71
C TYR A 76 -2.21 8.36 -6.84
N LEU A 77 -2.64 7.11 -6.85
CA LEU A 77 -2.21 6.08 -7.77
C LEU A 77 -3.22 5.97 -8.90
N HIS A 78 -2.78 6.27 -10.12
CA HIS A 78 -3.57 6.03 -11.32
C HIS A 78 -3.60 4.53 -11.65
N GLU A 79 -4.54 4.11 -12.48
CA GLU A 79 -4.77 2.70 -12.79
C GLU A 79 -3.49 1.94 -13.18
N GLY A 80 -3.28 0.78 -12.55
CA GLY A 80 -2.12 -0.09 -12.72
C GLY A 80 -0.84 0.41 -12.06
N ALA A 81 -0.84 1.56 -11.38
CA ALA A 81 0.35 2.06 -10.70
C ALA A 81 0.74 1.18 -9.50
N THR A 82 2.04 1.17 -9.20
CA THR A 82 2.61 0.49 -8.03
C THR A 82 3.27 1.49 -7.10
N LEU A 83 3.00 1.36 -5.80
CA LEU A 83 3.67 2.08 -4.73
C LEU A 83 4.45 1.08 -3.87
N ARG A 84 5.75 1.30 -3.65
CA ARG A 84 6.54 0.39 -2.83
C ARG A 84 7.57 1.02 -1.92
N ASN A 85 7.91 0.30 -0.85
CA ASN A 85 8.91 0.70 0.15
C ASN A 85 8.64 2.12 0.66
N VAL A 86 7.42 2.38 1.10
CA VAL A 86 6.95 3.72 1.50
C VAL A 86 6.45 3.65 2.93
N ILE A 87 6.81 4.64 3.73
CA ILE A 87 6.22 4.85 5.05
C ILE A 87 5.34 6.09 4.95
N ILE A 88 4.10 5.97 5.36
CA ILE A 88 3.13 7.05 5.45
C ILE A 88 3.09 7.51 6.90
N GLY A 89 3.46 8.77 7.11
CA GLY A 89 3.53 9.34 8.45
C GLY A 89 2.16 9.76 8.99
N LYS A 90 2.07 9.92 10.31
CA LYS A 90 0.84 10.37 11.02
C LYS A 90 0.23 11.70 10.52
N ASN A 91 1.03 12.50 9.82
CA ASN A 91 0.66 13.81 9.29
C ASN A 91 0.08 13.71 7.86
N GLN A 92 -0.67 12.66 7.54
CA GLN A 92 -1.05 12.30 6.16
C GLN A 92 -2.27 13.05 5.60
N ALA A 93 -3.11 13.69 6.42
CA ALA A 93 -4.49 14.09 6.04
C ALA A 93 -5.31 12.88 5.58
N GLU A 94 -5.13 12.47 4.34
CA GLU A 94 -5.68 11.27 3.70
C GLU A 94 -4.51 10.33 3.33
N GLY A 95 -4.71 9.02 3.41
CA GLY A 95 -3.63 8.05 3.17
C GLY A 95 -3.23 7.93 1.70
N VAL A 96 -3.48 6.75 1.13
CA VAL A 96 -3.23 6.46 -0.29
C VAL A 96 -4.56 6.28 -0.99
N HIS A 97 -4.73 6.93 -2.13
CA HIS A 97 -5.92 6.78 -2.97
C HIS A 97 -5.54 6.12 -4.29
N CYS A 98 -6.31 5.12 -4.73
CA CYS A 98 -6.20 4.54 -6.06
C CYS A 98 -7.44 4.89 -6.90
N THR A 99 -7.22 5.28 -8.15
CA THR A 99 -8.27 5.40 -9.17
C THR A 99 -8.08 4.31 -10.22
N GLY A 100 -8.93 3.31 -10.17
CA GLY A 100 -8.66 2.01 -10.81
C GLY A 100 -7.91 1.07 -9.86
N HIS A 101 -7.46 -0.06 -10.40
CA HIS A 101 -6.69 -1.04 -9.64
C HIS A 101 -5.24 -0.56 -9.42
N CYS A 102 -4.61 -0.95 -8.32
CA CYS A 102 -3.23 -0.56 -7.99
C CYS A 102 -2.49 -1.68 -7.25
N THR A 103 -1.18 -1.55 -7.12
CA THR A 103 -0.35 -2.48 -6.33
C THR A 103 0.41 -1.73 -5.25
N LEU A 104 0.35 -2.23 -4.02
CA LEU A 104 1.09 -1.71 -2.88
C LEU A 104 2.01 -2.81 -2.37
N GLU A 105 3.31 -2.55 -2.37
CA GLU A 105 4.33 -3.50 -1.91
C GLU A 105 5.11 -2.89 -0.73
N PHE A 106 4.97 -3.47 0.46
CA PHE A 106 5.66 -2.99 1.66
C PHE A 106 5.40 -1.50 1.98
N VAL A 107 4.14 -1.10 1.90
CA VAL A 107 3.69 0.24 2.32
C VAL A 107 3.24 0.18 3.79
N TRP A 108 3.75 1.10 4.60
CA TRP A 108 3.47 1.16 6.04
C TRP A 108 2.78 2.46 6.42
N TRP A 109 1.75 2.40 7.26
CA TRP A 109 1.11 3.57 7.86
C TRP A 109 1.40 3.60 9.35
N GLU A 110 2.04 4.66 9.81
CA GLU A 110 2.40 4.83 11.23
C GLU A 110 1.20 5.10 12.12
N ASP A 111 0.21 5.83 11.60
CA ASP A 111 -0.98 6.27 12.33
C ASP A 111 -2.03 6.69 11.30
N VAL A 112 -3.08 5.87 11.16
CA VAL A 112 -4.14 6.07 10.16
C VAL A 112 -5.07 7.21 10.59
N CYS A 113 -5.25 8.20 9.71
CA CYS A 113 -6.06 9.38 10.03
C CYS A 113 -7.57 9.13 9.85
N GLU A 114 -7.97 8.81 8.61
CA GLU A 114 -9.35 8.44 8.24
C GLU A 114 -9.34 6.98 7.78
N ASP A 115 -8.93 6.74 6.53
CA ASP A 115 -8.58 5.44 5.97
C ASP A 115 -7.09 5.39 5.57
N ALA A 116 -6.48 4.20 5.57
CA ALA A 116 -5.10 4.02 5.08
C ALA A 116 -5.05 3.97 3.55
N LEU A 117 -5.96 3.21 2.95
CA LEU A 117 -6.07 2.99 1.52
C LEU A 117 -7.53 3.12 1.05
N SER A 118 -7.77 4.04 0.14
CA SER A 118 -9.04 4.22 -0.56
C SER A 118 -8.92 3.77 -2.01
N ILE A 119 -9.70 2.77 -2.44
CA ILE A 119 -9.72 2.28 -3.83
C ILE A 119 -11.04 2.70 -4.45
N LYS A 120 -10.98 3.48 -5.53
CA LYS A 120 -12.15 4.01 -6.24
C LYS A 120 -12.05 3.63 -7.72
N ASN A 121 -13.19 3.58 -8.40
CA ASN A 121 -13.29 3.47 -9.86
C ASN A 121 -12.75 2.18 -10.52
N ASP A 122 -12.21 1.23 -9.76
CA ASP A 122 -11.79 -0.06 -10.30
C ASP A 122 -13.00 -0.87 -10.83
N LYS A 123 -12.74 -1.76 -11.78
CA LYS A 123 -13.78 -2.45 -12.58
C LYS A 123 -13.84 -3.92 -12.24
N ALA A 124 -14.98 -4.55 -12.47
CA ALA A 124 -15.12 -6.00 -12.36
C ALA A 124 -14.03 -6.70 -13.18
N GLY A 125 -13.34 -7.67 -12.56
CA GLY A 125 -12.20 -8.38 -13.15
C GLY A 125 -10.84 -7.74 -12.94
N SER A 126 -10.77 -6.49 -12.45
CA SER A 126 -9.51 -5.87 -12.04
C SER A 126 -9.10 -6.29 -10.62
N GLN A 127 -7.80 -6.24 -10.34
CA GLN A 127 -7.24 -6.71 -9.08
C GLN A 127 -6.30 -5.67 -8.47
N THR A 128 -6.66 -5.20 -7.28
CA THR A 128 -5.77 -4.45 -6.40
C THR A 128 -5.03 -5.42 -5.49
N TRP A 129 -3.73 -5.18 -5.29
CA TRP A 129 -2.86 -6.02 -4.48
C TRP A 129 -2.22 -5.21 -3.36
N VAL A 130 -2.37 -5.65 -2.12
CA VAL A 130 -1.70 -5.13 -0.93
C VAL A 130 -0.82 -6.24 -0.39
N ILE A 131 0.50 -6.10 -0.60
CA ILE A 131 1.48 -7.17 -0.41
C ILE A 131 2.53 -6.71 0.60
N GLY A 132 2.57 -7.35 1.77
CA GLY A 132 3.45 -6.91 2.85
C GLY A 132 3.08 -5.53 3.38
N GLY A 133 3.84 -5.03 4.35
CA GLY A 133 3.55 -3.73 4.97
C GLY A 133 2.60 -3.84 6.15
N GLY A 134 2.06 -2.70 6.58
CA GLY A 134 1.09 -2.70 7.66
C GLY A 134 0.53 -1.32 8.01
N ALA A 135 -0.50 -1.29 8.83
CA ALA A 135 -1.12 -0.05 9.29
C ALA A 135 -1.43 -0.09 10.78
N TYR A 136 -1.21 1.03 11.45
CA TYR A 136 -1.43 1.21 12.88
C TYR A 136 -2.50 2.27 13.13
N HIS A 137 -3.26 2.10 14.22
CA HIS A 137 -4.13 3.13 14.80
C HIS A 137 -5.26 3.64 13.89
N GLY A 138 -5.90 2.77 13.11
CA GLY A 138 -7.05 3.15 12.26
C GLY A 138 -8.39 3.06 12.96
N SER A 139 -8.91 4.18 13.46
CA SER A 139 -10.11 4.19 14.31
C SER A 139 -11.39 3.65 13.66
N ASP A 140 -11.55 3.78 12.34
CA ASP A 140 -12.68 3.17 11.61
C ASP A 140 -12.22 2.09 10.64
N LYS A 141 -11.49 2.43 9.58
CA LYS A 141 -11.14 1.47 8.52
C LYS A 141 -9.69 1.63 8.05
N ILE A 142 -9.14 0.52 7.59
CA ILE A 142 -7.81 0.51 6.97
C ILE A 142 -7.95 0.58 5.45
N ILE A 143 -8.77 -0.30 4.86
CA ILE A 143 -9.00 -0.33 3.42
C ILE A 143 -10.47 -0.05 3.12
N GLN A 144 -10.74 1.07 2.47
CA GLN A 144 -12.04 1.42 1.92
C GLN A 144 -12.08 1.14 0.42
N HIS A 145 -13.00 0.29 0.01
CA HIS A 145 -13.15 -0.11 -1.39
C HIS A 145 -14.49 0.37 -1.93
N ASN A 146 -14.41 1.41 -2.76
CA ASN A 146 -15.50 2.09 -3.45
C ASN A 146 -15.46 1.81 -4.95
N GLY A 147 -15.28 0.55 -5.32
CA GLY A 147 -15.22 0.10 -6.69
C GLY A 147 -15.77 -1.32 -6.85
N CYS A 148 -15.60 -1.90 -8.03
CA CYS A 148 -16.17 -3.19 -8.40
C CYS A 148 -15.12 -4.29 -8.61
N GLY A 149 -13.84 -4.01 -8.33
CA GLY A 149 -12.74 -4.96 -8.49
C GLY A 149 -12.60 -5.95 -7.34
N THR A 150 -11.44 -6.60 -7.29
CA THR A 150 -11.05 -7.51 -6.20
C THR A 150 -9.85 -6.94 -5.46
N VAL A 151 -9.90 -6.94 -4.13
CA VAL A 151 -8.78 -6.53 -3.28
C VAL A 151 -8.14 -7.76 -2.66
N ASN A 152 -6.85 -7.97 -2.97
CA ASN A 152 -6.05 -9.06 -2.45
C ASN A 152 -5.11 -8.53 -1.37
N ILE A 153 -5.22 -9.03 -0.14
CA ILE A 153 -4.42 -8.58 1.00
C ILE A 153 -3.56 -9.75 1.46
N ILE A 154 -2.24 -9.64 1.32
CA ILE A 154 -1.28 -10.74 1.54
C ILE A 154 -0.17 -10.24 2.46
N ASN A 155 0.07 -10.96 3.56
CA ASN A 155 1.14 -10.66 4.52
C ASN A 155 1.12 -9.23 5.07
N PHE A 156 -0.07 -8.63 5.21
CA PHE A 156 -0.27 -7.27 5.72
C PHE A 156 -0.55 -7.28 7.23
N TYR A 157 0.17 -6.45 7.98
CA TYR A 157 0.00 -6.33 9.43
C TYR A 157 -0.97 -5.20 9.80
N VAL A 158 -1.85 -5.41 10.78
CA VAL A 158 -2.71 -4.35 11.33
C VAL A 158 -2.80 -4.42 12.85
N GLU A 159 -2.75 -3.27 13.50
CA GLU A 159 -2.85 -3.11 14.96
C GLU A 159 -3.74 -1.90 15.29
N ASP A 160 -4.52 -2.01 16.37
CA ASP A 160 -5.43 -0.97 16.86
C ASP A 160 -6.33 -0.38 15.77
N TYR A 161 -7.19 -1.23 15.20
CA TYR A 161 -8.03 -0.85 14.07
C TYR A 161 -9.51 -1.24 14.25
N GLY A 162 -10.40 -0.48 13.62
CA GLY A 162 -11.83 -0.80 13.59
C GLY A 162 -12.16 -1.91 12.60
N LYS A 163 -11.84 -1.72 11.32
CA LYS A 163 -12.14 -2.65 10.22
C LYS A 163 -10.95 -2.74 9.26
N LEU A 164 -10.49 -3.96 8.98
CA LEU A 164 -9.43 -4.16 8.00
C LEU A 164 -9.89 -3.73 6.59
N TYR A 165 -11.10 -4.13 6.21
CA TYR A 165 -11.65 -3.90 4.89
C TYR A 165 -13.14 -3.54 4.98
N ARG A 166 -13.56 -2.56 4.17
CA ARG A 166 -14.96 -2.20 3.99
C ARG A 166 -15.25 -1.92 2.52
N SER A 167 -16.19 -2.67 1.95
CA SER A 167 -16.84 -2.32 0.68
C SER A 167 -17.85 -1.19 0.93
N CYS A 168 -18.07 -0.29 -0.05
CA CYS A 168 -19.07 0.80 -0.11
C CYS A 168 -20.07 0.90 1.06
N GLY A 169 -20.22 2.11 1.61
CA GLY A 169 -21.08 2.41 2.76
C GLY A 169 -22.60 2.33 2.57
N ASN A 170 -23.09 1.97 1.38
CA ASN A 170 -24.46 2.10 0.81
C ASN A 170 -24.63 3.33 -0.07
#